data_AF-A0A6G9YIK2-F1
#
_entry.id   AF-A0A6G9YIK2-F1
#
_cell.length_a   1.000
_cell.length_b   1.000
_cell.length_c   1.000
_cell.angle_alpha   90.00
_cell.angle_beta   90.00
_cell.angle_gamma   90.00
#
_symmetry.space_group_name_H-M   'P 1'
#
loop_
_entity.id
_entity.type
_entity.pdbx_description
1 polymer ?
#
loop_
_entity_poly.entity_id
_entity_poly.type
_entity_poly.pdbx_seq_one_letter_code
_entity_poly.pdbx_strand_id
1 'polypeptide(L)'
;MQVEPAAPGREKLAARITVVAGEEVLGQGLVKAVWTDDAELSARISRRVAHYTGQAELARAVQEGLAARKSGDVQTATAKLRRAVALAAESGNEGTAKLLRGVVEVDERSGTVRLRSQVQAADEMALDARSTKTARVRKGE
;
A
#
# COMPACT_ATOMS: atom_id res chain seq x y z
N MET A 1 3.24 -14.71 6.80
CA MET A 1 4.18 -15.63 7.47
C MET A 1 4.25 -15.24 8.92
N GLN A 2 4.08 -16.20 9.82
CA GLN A 2 4.19 -15.98 11.27
C GLN A 2 5.28 -16.90 11.81
N VAL A 3 6.04 -16.42 12.79
CA VAL A 3 7.08 -17.17 13.48
C VAL A 3 6.77 -17.18 14.97
N GLU A 4 6.94 -18.34 15.60
CA GLU A 4 6.79 -18.45 17.05
C GLU A 4 7.77 -17.49 17.76
N PRO A 5 7.32 -16.70 18.75
CA PRO A 5 8.17 -15.81 19.51
C PRO A 5 9.39 -16.52 20.12
N ALA A 6 10.44 -15.75 20.40
CA ALA A 6 11.64 -16.23 21.08
C ALA A 6 12.02 -15.25 22.19
N ALA A 7 12.88 -15.70 23.10
CA ALA A 7 13.46 -14.81 24.10
C ALA A 7 14.27 -13.68 23.44
N PRO A 8 14.34 -12.49 24.05
CA PRO A 8 15.22 -11.40 23.62
C PRO A 8 16.67 -11.87 23.42
N GLY A 9 17.34 -11.28 22.42
CA GLY A 9 18.70 -11.67 22.00
C GLY A 9 18.75 -12.91 21.09
N ARG A 10 17.61 -13.56 20.80
CA ARG A 10 17.54 -14.70 19.88
C ARG A 10 17.23 -14.25 18.45
N GLU A 11 17.81 -14.97 17.50
CA GLU A 11 17.51 -14.89 16.07
C GLU A 11 16.88 -16.21 15.60
N LYS A 12 15.86 -16.12 14.75
CA LYS A 12 15.32 -17.26 13.98
C LYS A 12 15.36 -16.94 12.49
N LEU A 13 15.67 -17.94 11.67
CA LEU A 13 15.44 -17.85 10.23
C LEU A 13 13.94 -17.97 9.99
N ALA A 14 13.34 -16.88 9.54
CA ALA A 14 11.92 -16.78 9.32
C ALA A 14 11.54 -17.37 7.95
N ALA A 15 12.33 -17.10 6.91
CA ALA A 15 12.22 -17.75 5.60
C ALA A 15 13.54 -17.72 4.83
N ARG A 16 13.67 -18.66 3.88
CA ARG A 16 14.64 -18.61 2.78
C ARG A 16 13.86 -18.43 1.49
N ILE A 17 14.19 -17.39 0.73
CA ILE A 17 13.59 -17.10 -0.56
C ILE A 17 14.60 -17.47 -1.64
N THR A 18 14.20 -18.31 -2.58
CA THR A 18 15.03 -18.71 -3.72
C THR A 18 14.28 -18.40 -5.00
N VAL A 19 14.97 -17.79 -5.97
CA VAL A 19 14.44 -17.54 -7.32
C VAL A 19 15.06 -18.57 -8.24
N VAL A 20 14.23 -19.29 -9.01
CA VAL A 20 14.68 -20.36 -9.90
C VAL A 20 14.14 -20.18 -11.32
N ALA A 21 14.87 -20.67 -12.31
CA ALA A 21 14.41 -20.85 -13.68
C ALA A 21 14.67 -22.30 -14.12
N GLY A 22 13.59 -23.10 -14.19
CA GLY A 22 13.73 -24.55 -14.30
C GLY A 22 14.41 -25.12 -13.04
N GLU A 23 15.48 -25.87 -13.24
CA GLU A 23 16.31 -26.41 -12.15
C GLU A 23 17.42 -25.45 -11.70
N GLU A 24 17.63 -24.34 -12.41
CA GLU A 24 18.69 -23.38 -12.11
C GLU A 24 18.26 -22.41 -11.01
N VAL A 25 19.12 -22.23 -9.99
CA VAL A 25 18.94 -21.22 -8.94
C VAL A 25 19.55 -19.88 -9.41
N LEU A 26 18.69 -18.90 -9.66
CA LEU A 26 19.06 -17.56 -10.11
C LEU A 26 19.43 -16.62 -8.96
N GLY A 27 18.99 -16.91 -7.74
CA GLY A 27 19.32 -16.11 -6.57
C GLY A 27 18.67 -16.60 -5.28
N GLN A 28 19.21 -16.16 -4.14
CA GLN A 28 18.71 -16.54 -2.83
C GLN A 28 18.83 -15.38 -1.83
N GLY A 29 17.84 -15.28 -0.93
CA GLY A 29 17.83 -14.34 0.18
C GLY A 29 17.28 -14.98 1.46
N LEU A 30 17.68 -14.46 2.61
CA LEU A 30 17.20 -14.89 3.92
C LEU A 30 16.35 -13.79 4.56
N VAL A 31 15.26 -14.19 5.19
CA VAL A 31 14.43 -13.33 6.03
C VAL A 31 14.61 -13.80 7.47
N LYS A 32 15.12 -12.92 8.32
CA LYS A 32 15.44 -13.21 9.73
C LYS A 32 14.45 -12.50 10.65
N ALA A 33 14.15 -13.13 11.78
CA ALA A 33 13.43 -12.51 12.90
C ALA A 33 14.37 -12.45 14.10
N VAL A 34 14.56 -11.26 14.66
CA VAL A 34 15.42 -11.02 15.82
C VAL A 34 14.54 -10.41 16.92
N TRP A 35 14.55 -11.01 18.11
CA TRP A 35 13.85 -10.49 19.27
C TRP A 35 14.80 -9.68 20.13
N THR A 36 14.34 -8.54 20.64
CA THR A 36 15.14 -7.62 21.45
C THR A 36 14.26 -6.90 22.45
N ASP A 37 14.80 -6.58 23.63
CA ASP A 37 14.17 -5.70 24.62
C ASP A 37 14.52 -4.22 24.37
N ASP A 38 15.39 -3.95 23.40
CA ASP A 38 15.72 -2.59 22.97
C ASP A 38 14.54 -2.00 22.18
N ALA A 39 13.87 -1.03 22.81
CA ALA A 39 12.75 -0.32 22.23
C ALA A 39 13.14 0.49 20.97
N GLU A 40 14.37 1.01 20.90
CA GLU A 40 14.82 1.74 19.71
C GLU A 40 15.01 0.81 18.50
N LEU A 41 15.52 -0.41 18.72
CA LEU A 41 15.71 -1.38 17.64
C LEU A 41 14.36 -1.94 17.14
N SER A 42 13.43 -2.20 18.06
CA SER A 42 12.13 -2.79 17.76
C SER A 42 11.11 -1.79 17.20
N ALA A 43 11.19 -0.52 17.58
CA ALA A 43 10.29 0.54 17.08
C ALA A 43 10.71 1.09 15.70
N ARG A 44 11.89 0.72 15.17
CA ARG A 44 12.35 1.18 13.86
C ARG A 44 11.46 0.64 12.73
N ILE A 45 10.76 1.55 12.08
CA ILE A 45 9.98 1.23 10.88
C ILE A 45 10.92 1.15 9.66
N SER A 46 10.97 -0.02 9.03
CA SER A 46 11.65 -0.15 7.73
C SER A 46 10.90 0.65 6.66
N ARG A 47 11.53 1.72 6.17
CA ARG A 47 10.96 2.60 5.13
C ARG A 47 10.47 1.82 3.89
N ARG A 48 11.20 0.77 3.48
CA ARG A 48 10.83 -0.05 2.33
C ARG A 48 9.58 -0.90 2.61
N VAL A 49 9.49 -1.50 3.79
CA VAL A 49 8.32 -2.31 4.18
C VAL A 49 7.09 -1.40 4.32
N ALA A 50 7.22 -0.28 5.05
CA ALA A 50 6.14 0.68 5.21
C ALA A 50 5.62 1.20 3.86
N HIS A 51 6.53 1.52 2.93
CA HIS A 51 6.16 1.98 1.60
C HIS A 51 5.31 0.94 0.85
N TYR A 52 5.77 -0.30 0.74
CA TYR A 52 5.03 -1.32 -0.01
C TYR A 52 3.75 -1.78 0.69
N THR A 53 3.72 -1.82 2.02
CA THR A 53 2.48 -2.05 2.78
C THR A 53 1.47 -0.93 2.50
N GLY A 54 1.90 0.34 2.52
CA GLY A 54 1.06 1.48 2.19
C GLY A 54 0.54 1.45 0.74
N GLN A 55 1.37 1.03 -0.23
CA GLN A 55 0.92 0.86 -1.62
C GLN A 55 -0.10 -0.28 -1.78
N ALA A 56 0.07 -1.40 -1.05
CA ALA A 56 -0.90 -2.49 -1.07
C ALA A 56 -2.24 -2.07 -0.44
N GLU A 57 -2.20 -1.33 0.66
CA GLU A 57 -3.40 -0.75 1.28
C GLU A 57 -4.07 0.27 0.35
N LEU A 58 -3.29 1.10 -0.35
CA LEU A 58 -3.78 2.06 -1.34
C LEU A 58 -4.56 1.34 -2.46
N ALA A 59 -3.94 0.34 -3.09
CA ALA A 59 -4.57 -0.42 -4.16
C ALA A 59 -5.89 -1.05 -3.71
N ARG A 60 -5.91 -1.66 -2.52
CA ARG A 60 -7.11 -2.26 -1.93
C ARG A 60 -8.21 -1.22 -1.67
N ALA A 61 -7.85 -0.08 -1.09
CA ALA A 61 -8.80 1.00 -0.80
C ALA A 61 -9.43 1.57 -2.09
N VAL A 62 -8.66 1.69 -3.16
CA VAL A 62 -9.18 2.08 -4.48
C VAL A 62 -10.17 1.06 -5.01
N GLN A 63 -9.79 -0.22 -5.07
CA GLN A 63 -10.63 -1.28 -5.61
C GLN A 63 -11.95 -1.42 -4.85
N GLU A 64 -11.89 -1.45 -3.51
CA GLU A 64 -13.08 -1.51 -2.67
C GLU A 64 -13.96 -0.26 -2.83
N GLY A 65 -13.35 0.92 -2.97
CA GLY A 65 -14.07 2.17 -3.18
C GLY A 65 -14.79 2.25 -4.53
N LEU A 66 -14.14 1.80 -5.61
CA LEU A 66 -14.75 1.73 -6.94
C LEU A 66 -15.85 0.66 -7.00
N ALA A 67 -15.63 -0.51 -6.38
CA ALA A 67 -16.64 -1.55 -6.30
C ALA A 67 -17.91 -1.07 -5.56
N ALA A 68 -17.73 -0.43 -4.40
CA ALA A 68 -18.83 0.17 -3.64
C ALA A 68 -19.57 1.27 -4.43
N ARG A 69 -18.83 2.06 -5.23
CA ARG A 69 -19.45 3.06 -6.11
C ARG A 69 -20.32 2.39 -7.18
N LYS A 70 -19.82 1.34 -7.84
CA LYS A 70 -20.57 0.59 -8.86
C LYS A 70 -21.84 -0.06 -8.30
N SER A 71 -21.82 -0.49 -7.05
CA SER A 71 -23.00 -1.06 -6.36
C SER A 71 -23.93 0.00 -5.76
N GLY A 72 -23.61 1.29 -5.86
CA GLY A 72 -24.41 2.38 -5.30
C GLY A 72 -24.23 2.63 -3.80
N ASP A 73 -23.27 1.96 -3.15
CA ASP A 73 -22.91 2.20 -1.74
C ASP A 73 -21.99 3.42 -1.60
N VAL A 74 -22.63 4.59 -1.62
CA VAL A 74 -21.96 5.90 -1.56
C VAL A 74 -21.16 6.08 -0.26
N GLN A 75 -21.65 5.53 0.86
CA GLN A 75 -20.99 5.70 2.16
C GLN A 75 -19.65 4.94 2.20
N THR A 76 -19.67 3.65 1.82
CA THR A 76 -18.45 2.83 1.76
C THR A 76 -17.50 3.37 0.70
N ALA A 77 -18.01 3.73 -0.48
CA ALA A 77 -17.19 4.31 -1.54
C ALA A 77 -16.46 5.59 -1.09
N THR A 78 -17.17 6.50 -0.40
CA THR A 78 -16.57 7.73 0.12
C THR A 78 -15.50 7.44 1.17
N ALA A 79 -15.77 6.53 2.11
CA ALA A 79 -14.81 6.18 3.17
C ALA A 79 -13.53 5.54 2.59
N LYS A 80 -13.68 4.59 1.66
CA LYS A 80 -12.56 3.88 1.04
C LYS A 80 -11.72 4.78 0.14
N LEU A 81 -12.35 5.60 -0.70
CA LEU A 81 -11.62 6.54 -1.56
C LEU A 81 -10.97 7.68 -0.78
N ARG A 82 -11.55 8.11 0.36
CA ARG A 82 -10.88 9.03 1.29
C ARG A 82 -9.58 8.42 1.83
N ARG A 83 -9.62 7.16 2.27
CA ARG A 83 -8.43 6.45 2.74
C ARG A 83 -7.39 6.31 1.62
N ALA A 84 -7.83 6.02 0.39
CA ALA A 84 -6.95 5.97 -0.78
C ALA A 84 -6.25 7.31 -1.04
N VAL A 85 -6.95 8.46 -0.93
CA VAL A 85 -6.33 9.79 -1.06
C VAL A 85 -5.26 10.01 0.00
N ALA A 86 -5.53 9.68 1.26
CA ALA A 86 -4.55 9.81 2.34
C ALA A 86 -3.29 8.95 2.06
N LEU A 87 -3.47 7.68 1.71
CA LEU A 87 -2.37 6.76 1.41
C LEU A 87 -1.57 7.16 0.16
N ALA A 88 -2.22 7.72 -0.86
CA ALA A 88 -1.54 8.22 -2.05
C ALA A 88 -0.64 9.43 -1.71
N ALA A 89 -1.09 10.31 -0.81
CA ALA A 89 -0.30 11.44 -0.32
C ALA A 89 0.87 10.99 0.56
N GLU A 90 0.61 10.11 1.54
CA GLU A 90 1.65 9.56 2.44
C GLU A 90 2.73 8.79 1.68
N SER A 91 2.36 8.07 0.63
CA SER A 91 3.29 7.24 -0.15
C SER A 91 3.98 7.96 -1.31
N GLY A 92 3.66 9.24 -1.55
CA GLY A 92 4.19 10.02 -2.68
C GLY A 92 3.80 9.47 -4.06
N ASN A 93 2.71 8.71 -4.16
CA ASN A 93 2.23 8.15 -5.43
C ASN A 93 1.43 9.21 -6.20
N GLU A 94 2.14 10.21 -6.74
CA GLU A 94 1.55 11.36 -7.45
C GLU A 94 0.68 10.93 -8.65
N GLY A 95 1.05 9.83 -9.32
CA GLY A 95 0.29 9.28 -10.43
C GLY A 95 -1.10 8.81 -10.00
N THR A 96 -1.18 8.04 -8.91
CA THR A 96 -2.46 7.58 -8.35
C THR A 96 -3.24 8.73 -7.72
N ALA A 97 -2.56 9.65 -7.04
CA ALA A 97 -3.19 10.85 -6.50
C ALA A 97 -3.86 11.71 -7.59
N LYS A 98 -3.23 11.83 -8.77
CA LYS A 98 -3.81 12.53 -9.91
C LYS A 98 -5.07 11.84 -10.44
N LEU A 99 -5.08 10.52 -10.53
CA LEU A 99 -6.24 9.75 -10.98
C LEU A 99 -7.38 9.81 -9.97
N LEU A 100 -7.07 9.74 -8.67
CA LEU A 100 -8.06 9.88 -7.60
C LEU A 100 -8.81 11.21 -7.70
N ARG A 101 -8.13 12.32 -8.05
CA ARG A 101 -8.78 13.63 -8.26
C ARG A 101 -9.82 13.65 -9.39
N GLY A 102 -9.80 12.67 -10.30
CA GLY A 102 -10.83 12.49 -11.33
C GLY A 102 -12.10 11.78 -10.83
N VAL A 103 -12.02 11.08 -9.69
CA VAL A 103 -13.12 10.30 -9.11
C VAL A 103 -13.67 10.95 -7.83
N VAL A 104 -12.82 11.66 -7.10
CA VAL A 104 -13.19 12.37 -5.87
C VAL A 104 -12.82 13.85 -5.94
N GLU A 105 -13.59 14.65 -5.20
CA GLU A 105 -13.27 16.03 -4.85
C GLU A 105 -12.68 16.06 -3.44
N VAL A 106 -11.59 16.80 -3.27
CA VAL A 106 -10.94 17.02 -1.98
C VAL A 106 -11.09 18.50 -1.66
N ASP A 107 -11.75 18.79 -0.54
CA ASP A 107 -11.76 20.14 0.02
C ASP A 107 -10.43 20.39 0.72
N GLU A 108 -9.59 21.24 0.14
CA GLU A 108 -8.25 21.55 0.66
C GLU A 108 -8.28 22.29 2.00
N ARG A 109 -9.38 22.95 2.38
CA ARG A 109 -9.50 23.62 3.68
C ARG A 109 -9.86 22.66 4.80
N SER A 110 -10.76 21.72 4.52
CA SER A 110 -11.26 20.78 5.54
C SER A 110 -10.63 19.39 5.48
N GLY A 111 -9.87 19.09 4.41
CA GLY A 111 -9.39 17.73 4.11
C GLY A 111 -10.52 16.75 3.74
N THR A 112 -11.75 17.25 3.57
CA THR A 112 -12.92 16.38 3.35
C THR A 112 -12.94 15.88 1.92
N VAL A 113 -12.94 14.55 1.77
CA VAL A 113 -13.10 13.88 0.48
C VAL A 113 -14.57 13.55 0.24
N ARG A 114 -15.07 13.93 -0.95
CA ARG A 114 -16.41 13.63 -1.46
C ARG A 114 -16.32 12.98 -2.84
N LEU A 115 -17.25 12.08 -3.15
CA LEU A 115 -17.39 11.54 -4.50
C LEU A 115 -17.84 12.64 -5.46
N ARG A 116 -17.27 12.65 -6.67
CA ARG A 116 -17.79 13.48 -7.75
C ARG A 116 -19.18 12.98 -8.17
N SER A 117 -20.08 13.92 -8.43
CA SER A 117 -21.42 13.64 -8.94
C SER A 117 -21.38 12.96 -10.32
N GLN A 118 -20.40 13.34 -11.14
CA GLN A 118 -20.12 12.73 -12.44
C GLN A 118 -18.66 12.27 -12.49
N VAL A 119 -18.45 10.97 -12.59
CA VAL A 119 -17.14 10.36 -12.86
C VAL A 119 -17.22 9.73 -14.24
N GLN A 120 -16.27 10.05 -15.11
CA GLN A 120 -16.21 9.43 -16.43
C GLN A 120 -15.78 7.97 -16.28
N ALA A 121 -16.40 7.07 -17.04
CA ALA A 121 -16.03 5.65 -17.03
C ALA A 121 -14.54 5.43 -17.37
N ALA A 122 -13.97 6.31 -18.21
CA ALA A 122 -12.54 6.31 -18.53
C ALA A 122 -11.65 6.62 -17.32
N ASP A 123 -12.02 7.58 -16.47
CA ASP A 123 -11.27 7.93 -15.26
C ASP A 123 -11.32 6.80 -14.22
N GLU A 124 -12.48 6.16 -14.09
CA GLU A 124 -12.66 5.01 -13.21
C GLU A 124 -11.82 3.80 -13.68
N MET A 125 -11.87 3.47 -14.97
CA MET A 125 -11.04 2.40 -15.54
C MET A 125 -9.54 2.69 -15.43
N ALA A 126 -9.14 3.94 -15.67
CA ALA A 126 -7.75 4.35 -15.55
C ALA A 126 -7.24 4.24 -14.10
N LEU A 127 -8.07 4.62 -13.13
CA LEU A 127 -7.76 4.49 -11.71
C LEU A 127 -7.64 3.02 -11.30
N ASP A 128 -8.60 2.18 -11.67
CA ASP A 128 -8.59 0.75 -11.35
C ASP A 128 -7.31 0.07 -11.90
N ALA A 129 -7.03 0.26 -13.19
CA ALA A 129 -5.87 -0.36 -13.86
C ALA A 129 -4.52 0.11 -13.30
N ARG A 130 -4.41 1.36 -12.84
CA ARG A 130 -3.15 1.93 -12.34
C ARG A 130 -2.98 1.83 -10.82
N SER A 131 -4.04 1.54 -10.07
CA SER A 131 -3.99 1.42 -8.61
C SER A 131 -3.04 0.32 -8.12
N THR A 132 -2.85 -0.73 -8.92
CA THR A 132 -1.92 -1.83 -8.64
C THR A 132 -0.47 -1.51 -8.96
N LYS A 133 -0.20 -0.37 -9.64
CA LYS A 133 1.15 0.05 -9.99
C LYS A 133 1.81 0.77 -8.80
N THR A 134 2.72 0.07 -8.14
CA THR A 134 3.47 0.64 -7.02
C THR A 134 4.52 1.65 -7.49
N ALA A 135 4.62 2.81 -6.83
CA ALA A 135 5.74 3.72 -7.01
C ALA A 135 7.04 3.09 -6.44
N ARG A 136 8.15 3.20 -7.16
CA ARG A 136 9.44 2.66 -6.69
C ARG A 136 10.04 3.58 -5.63
N VAL A 137 10.60 3.00 -4.57
CA VAL A 137 11.43 3.75 -3.60
C VAL A 137 12.67 4.26 -4.33
N ARG A 138 12.88 5.58 -4.39
CA ARG A 138 14.19 6.15 -4.78
C ARG A 138 15.20 5.72 -3.71
N LYS A 139 16.36 5.21 -4.12
CA LYS A 139 17.45 4.83 -3.21
C LYS A 139 17.91 6.14 -2.54
N GLY A 140 17.47 6.38 -1.31
CA GLY A 140 17.98 7.48 -0.49
C GLY A 140 19.40 7.16 -0.04
N GLU A 141 20.26 8.18 -0.05
CA GLU A 141 21.55 8.22 0.67
C GLU A 141 21.44 7.68 2.10
#